data_AF-A0A2T1CMU4-F1
#
_entry.id   AF-A0A2T1CMU4-F1
#
_cell.length_a   1.000
_cell.length_b   1.000
_cell.length_c   1.000
_cell.angle_alpha   90.00
_cell.angle_beta   90.00
_cell.angle_gamma   90.00
#
_symmetry.space_group_name_H-M   'P 1'
#
loop_
_entity.id
_entity.type
_entity.pdbx_description
1 polymer ?
#
loop_
_entity_poly.entity_id
_entity_poly.type
_entity_poly.pdbx_seq_one_letter_code
_entity_poly.pdbx_strand_id
1 'polypeptide(L)'
;MSKVKPEIQGRVFAARDLIAQIAIPLGAAISGPLADHFFEPAMKNGGSLARLFGGFFGTEIGAGMALMITLFSSCGLLLGLGGYTFPFLRNVEEIISNQE
;
A
#
# COMPACT_ATOMS: atom_id res chain seq x y z
N MET A 1 19.49 -6.46 -18.91
CA MET A 1 18.27 -6.10 -19.69
C MET A 1 18.61 -5.93 -21.18
N SER A 2 18.89 -7.01 -21.91
CA SER A 2 19.41 -6.91 -23.29
C SER A 2 18.72 -7.87 -24.26
N LYS A 3 17.41 -7.71 -24.46
CA LYS A 3 16.72 -8.37 -25.60
C LYS A 3 15.38 -7.75 -25.99
N VAL A 4 15.21 -6.44 -25.83
CA VAL A 4 14.07 -5.71 -26.39
C VAL A 4 14.59 -4.49 -27.14
N LYS A 5 14.13 -4.30 -28.39
CA LYS A 5 14.52 -3.17 -29.24
C LYS A 5 14.20 -1.83 -28.52
N PRO A 6 15.12 -0.85 -28.49
CA PRO A 6 14.97 0.41 -27.74
C PRO A 6 13.67 1.17 -28.04
N GLU A 7 13.16 1.03 -29.26
CA GLU A 7 11.98 1.72 -29.80
C GLU A 7 10.63 1.29 -29.20
N ILE A 8 10.54 0.11 -28.57
CA ILE A 8 9.31 -0.38 -27.93
C ILE A 8 9.41 -0.29 -26.40
N GLN A 9 10.62 -0.25 -25.86
CA GLN A 9 10.88 -0.19 -24.43
C GLN A 9 10.29 1.09 -23.80
N GLY A 10 10.42 2.25 -24.46
CA GLY A 10 9.80 3.50 -24.00
C GLY A 10 8.27 3.42 -23.88
N ARG A 11 7.60 2.71 -24.81
CA ARG A 11 6.14 2.52 -24.78
C ARG A 11 5.70 1.55 -23.69
N VAL A 12 6.44 0.46 -23.49
CA VAL A 12 6.15 -0.52 -22.43
C VAL A 12 6.38 0.08 -21.04
N PHE A 13 7.45 0.85 -20.86
CA PHE A 13 7.69 1.60 -19.62
C PHE A 13 6.60 2.64 -19.38
N ALA A 14 6.23 3.44 -20.39
CA ALA A 14 5.16 4.44 -20.26
C ALA A 14 3.80 3.80 -19.93
N ALA A 15 3.45 2.68 -20.58
CA ALA A 15 2.21 1.96 -20.29
C ALA A 15 2.20 1.39 -18.86
N ARG A 16 3.31 0.78 -18.42
CA ARG A 16 3.45 0.28 -17.05
C ARG A 16 3.36 1.41 -16.02
N ASP A 17 4.00 2.54 -16.29
CA ASP A 17 3.99 3.69 -15.40
C ASP A 17 2.60 4.31 -15.30
N LEU A 18 1.89 4.46 -16.42
CA LEU A 18 0.49 4.91 -16.42
C LEU A 18 -0.41 4.00 -15.57
N ILE A 19 -0.27 2.68 -15.70
CA ILE A 19 -1.04 1.71 -14.90
C ILE A 19 -0.70 1.88 -13.40
N ALA A 20 0.57 2.09 -13.07
CA ALA A 20 1.00 2.32 -11.68
C ALA A 20 0.46 3.65 -11.13
N GLN A 21 0.48 4.72 -11.93
CA GLN A 21 0.01 6.05 -11.50
C GLN A 21 -1.51 6.11 -11.28
N ILE A 22 -2.30 5.29 -11.98
CA ILE A 22 -3.77 5.21 -11.77
C ILE A 22 -4.11 4.67 -10.37
N ALA A 23 -3.25 3.85 -9.75
CA ALA A 23 -3.52 3.29 -8.44
C ALA A 23 -3.65 4.36 -7.33
N ILE A 24 -2.91 5.48 -7.45
CA ILE A 24 -2.92 6.58 -6.48
C ILE A 24 -4.29 7.27 -6.40
N PRO A 25 -4.84 7.85 -7.50
CA PRO A 25 -6.14 8.52 -7.46
C PRO A 25 -7.27 7.54 -7.16
N LEU A 26 -7.18 6.29 -7.63
CA LEU A 26 -8.18 5.27 -7.32
C LEU A 26 -8.19 4.95 -5.82
N GLY A 27 -7.02 4.78 -5.22
CA GLY A 27 -6.86 4.56 -3.78
C GLY A 27 -7.42 5.73 -2.97
N ALA A 28 -7.11 6.97 -3.35
CA ALA A 28 -7.63 8.17 -2.71
C ALA A 28 -9.17 8.28 -2.83
N ALA A 29 -9.72 7.93 -3.99
CA ALA A 29 -11.17 7.95 -4.23
C ALA A 29 -11.91 6.90 -3.39
N ILE A 30 -11.31 5.73 -3.15
CA ILE A 30 -11.90 4.65 -2.35
C ILE A 30 -11.69 4.88 -0.86
N SER A 31 -10.57 5.49 -0.46
CA SER A 31 -10.20 5.64 0.95
C SER A 31 -11.17 6.53 1.73
N GLY A 32 -11.70 7.60 1.11
CA GLY A 32 -12.66 8.49 1.77
C GLY A 32 -13.95 7.77 2.18
N PRO A 33 -14.72 7.20 1.23
CA PRO A 33 -15.93 6.44 1.54
C PRO A 33 -15.67 5.27 2.49
N LEU A 34 -14.52 4.59 2.38
CA LEU A 34 -14.17 3.49 3.26
C LEU A 34 -13.92 3.98 4.70
N ALA A 35 -13.23 5.11 4.87
CA ALA A 35 -13.03 5.72 6.18
C ALA A 35 -14.36 6.14 6.80
N ASP A 36 -15.18 6.90 6.06
CA ASP A 36 -16.40 7.52 6.58
C ASP A 36 -17.54 6.53 6.80
N HIS A 37 -17.69 5.51 5.94
CA HIS A 37 -18.82 4.56 6.02
C HIS A 37 -18.50 3.24 6.72
N PHE A 38 -17.23 2.83 6.83
CA PHE A 38 -16.87 1.58 7.50
C PHE A 38 -16.09 1.83 8.79
N PHE A 39 -14.97 2.55 8.74
CA PHE A 39 -14.08 2.67 9.90
C PHE A 39 -14.62 3.62 10.96
N GLU A 40 -15.16 4.77 10.57
CA GLU A 40 -15.73 5.76 11.50
C GLU A 40 -16.94 5.20 12.29
N PRO A 41 -17.98 4.60 11.67
CA PRO A 41 -19.09 4.01 12.42
C PRO A 41 -18.68 2.80 13.24
N ALA A 42 -17.67 2.03 12.83
CA ALA A 42 -17.16 0.90 13.60
C ALA A 42 -16.35 1.33 14.85
N MET A 43 -15.77 2.53 14.84
CA MET A 43 -15.02 3.13 15.95
C MET A 43 -15.86 4.04 16.86
N LYS A 44 -17.07 4.41 16.45
CA LYS A 44 -18.02 5.14 17.30
C LYS A 44 -18.46 4.32 18.52
N ASN A 45 -18.93 5.03 19.55
CA ASN A 45 -19.43 4.45 20.80
C ASN A 45 -20.45 3.32 20.55
N GLY A 46 -20.12 2.10 20.96
CA GLY A 46 -20.94 0.90 20.75
C GLY A 46 -20.53 0.02 19.57
N GLY A 47 -19.56 0.45 18.75
CA GLY A 47 -18.99 -0.35 17.66
C GLY A 47 -18.13 -1.52 18.14
N SER A 48 -18.05 -2.58 17.34
CA SER A 48 -17.25 -3.77 17.65
C SER A 48 -15.75 -3.47 17.67
N LEU A 49 -15.28 -2.59 16.77
CA LEU A 49 -13.88 -2.15 16.72
C LEU A 49 -13.56 -1.18 17.85
N ALA A 50 -14.49 -0.31 18.24
CA ALA A 50 -14.35 0.59 19.39
C ALA A 50 -14.04 -0.18 20.69
N ARG A 51 -14.58 -1.39 20.86
CA ARG A 51 -14.32 -2.20 22.07
C ARG A 51 -12.90 -2.76 22.15
N LEU A 52 -12.30 -3.07 21.00
CA LEU A 52 -10.95 -3.63 20.91
C LEU A 52 -9.88 -2.56 20.82
N PHE A 53 -10.13 -1.51 20.02
CA PHE A 53 -9.15 -0.49 19.65
C PHE A 53 -9.43 0.89 20.26
N GLY A 54 -10.61 1.11 20.83
CA GLY A 54 -10.98 2.41 21.41
C GLY A 54 -10.11 2.84 22.60
N GLY A 55 -9.46 1.90 23.29
CA GLY A 55 -8.48 2.23 24.33
C GLY A 55 -7.16 2.80 23.81
N PHE A 56 -6.78 2.49 22.57
CA PHE A 56 -5.50 2.93 21.97
C PHE A 56 -5.69 4.13 21.03
N PHE A 57 -6.78 4.14 20.27
CA PHE A 57 -7.07 5.17 19.26
C PHE A 57 -8.18 6.16 19.67
N GLY A 58 -8.86 5.92 20.79
CA GLY A 58 -10.06 6.67 21.19
C GLY A 58 -11.31 6.24 20.40
N THR A 59 -12.45 6.89 20.68
CA THR A 59 -13.74 6.63 20.01
C THR A 59 -14.39 7.91 19.45
N GLU A 60 -13.61 8.99 19.39
CA GLU A 60 -14.05 10.29 18.90
C GLU A 60 -13.91 10.42 17.37
N ILE A 61 -14.33 11.57 16.84
CA ILE A 61 -14.26 11.89 15.41
C ILE A 61 -12.80 11.74 14.93
N GLY A 62 -12.59 11.00 13.85
CA GLY A 62 -11.25 10.72 13.31
C GLY A 62 -10.56 9.48 13.88
N ALA A 63 -11.11 8.80 14.90
CA ALA A 63 -10.53 7.55 15.41
C ALA A 63 -10.57 6.41 14.38
N GLY A 64 -11.61 6.39 13.53
CA GLY A 64 -11.70 5.49 12.37
C GLY A 64 -10.56 5.68 11.37
N MET A 65 -10.26 6.95 11.04
CA MET A 65 -9.15 7.28 10.13
C MET A 65 -7.80 6.90 10.72
N ALA A 66 -7.58 7.14 12.02
CA ALA A 66 -6.33 6.79 12.69
C ALA A 66 -6.06 5.27 12.66
N LEU A 67 -7.10 4.46 12.91
CA LEU A 67 -7.02 3.01 12.82
C LEU A 67 -6.72 2.55 11.38
N MET A 68 -7.43 3.11 10.39
CA MET A 68 -7.21 2.78 8.98
C MET A 68 -5.78 3.07 8.54
N ILE A 69 -5.25 4.27 8.83
CA ILE A 69 -3.87 4.65 8.47
C ILE A 69 -2.86 3.72 9.13
N THR A 70 -3.07 3.37 10.41
CA THR A 70 -2.15 2.48 11.13
C THR A 70 -2.14 1.08 10.53
N LEU A 71 -3.31 0.54 10.17
CA LEU A 71 -3.42 -0.78 9.53
C LEU A 71 -2.73 -0.80 8.17
N PHE A 72 -2.98 0.21 7.32
CA PHE A 72 -2.35 0.29 6.00
C PHE A 72 -0.84 0.48 6.09
N SER A 73 -0.38 1.32 7.02
CA SER A 73 1.06 1.54 7.26
C SER A 73 1.74 0.26 7.75
N SER A 74 1.11 -0.47 8.68
CA SER A 74 1.60 -1.75 9.18
C SER A 74 1.67 -2.80 8.06
N CYS A 75 0.65 -2.88 7.20
CA CYS A 75 0.65 -3.75 6.03
C CYS A 75 1.80 -3.40 5.06
N GLY A 76 1.98 -2.11 4.75
CA GLY A 76 3.10 -1.65 3.91
C GLY A 76 4.47 -1.99 4.50
N LEU A 77 4.62 -1.85 5.82
CA LEU A 77 5.84 -2.21 6.53
C LEU A 77 6.10 -3.72 6.47
N LEU A 78 5.08 -4.55 6.68
CA LEU A 78 5.17 -6.01 6.55
C LEU A 78 5.52 -6.44 5.12
N LEU A 79 4.96 -5.79 4.11
CA LEU A 79 5.30 -6.04 2.71
C LEU A 79 6.75 -5.64 2.40
N GLY A 80 7.22 -4.50 2.93
CA GLY A 80 8.61 -4.06 2.79
C GLY A 80 9.60 -5.03 3.45
N LEU A 81 9.32 -5.45 4.70
CA LEU A 81 10.11 -6.45 5.42
C LEU A 81 10.05 -7.84 4.74
N GLY A 82 8.87 -8.23 4.25
CA GLY A 82 8.69 -9.46 3.49
C GLY A 82 9.50 -9.46 2.20
N GLY A 83 9.50 -8.34 1.47
CA GLY A 83 10.33 -8.13 0.29
C GLY A 83 11.82 -8.29 0.58
N TYR A 84 12.28 -7.86 1.76
CA TYR A 84 13.66 -8.06 2.20
C TYR A 84 13.99 -9.53 2.50
N THR A 85 12.99 -10.31 2.89
CA THR A 85 13.13 -11.75 3.16
C THR A 85 13.19 -12.57 1.87
N PHE A 86 12.61 -12.09 0.77
CA PHE A 86 12.69 -12.75 -0.52
C PHE A 86 14.12 -12.66 -1.10
N PRO A 87 14.87 -13.79 -1.18
CA PRO A 87 16.25 -13.79 -1.69
C PRO A 87 16.34 -13.30 -3.14
N PHE A 88 15.25 -13.46 -3.89
CA PHE A 88 15.12 -13.00 -5.27
C PHE A 88 15.22 -11.47 -5.41
N LEU A 89 14.75 -10.70 -4.42
CA LEU A 89 14.87 -9.24 -4.39
C LEU A 89 16.23 -8.80 -3.81
N ARG A 90 16.77 -9.56 -2.85
CA ARG A 90 18.08 -9.30 -2.23
C ARG A 90 19.26 -9.49 -3.20
N ASN A 91 19.20 -10.48 -4.08
CA ASN A 91 20.27 -10.78 -5.04
C ASN A 91 20.05 -10.11 -6.41
N VAL A 92 19.12 -9.15 -6.53
CA VAL A 92 18.93 -8.39 -7.79
C VAL A 92 20.23 -7.70 -8.21
N GLU A 93 20.98 -7.17 -7.25
CA GLU A 93 22.29 -6.55 -7.47
C GLU A 93 23.32 -7.56 -8.03
N GLU A 94 23.33 -8.79 -7.50
CA GLU A 94 24.28 -9.86 -7.88
C GLU A 94 23.94 -10.46 -9.26
N ILE A 95 22.65 -10.53 -9.60
CA ILE A 95 22.16 -10.97 -10.92
C ILE A 95 22.47 -9.92 -12.00
N ILE A 96 22.41 -8.63 -11.67
CA ILE A 96 22.70 -7.54 -12.61
C ILE A 96 24.22 -7.41 -12.85
N SER A 97 25.05 -7.59 -11.82
CA SER A 97 26.51 -7.51 -11.94
C SER A 97 27.12 -8.64 -12.80
N ASN A 98 26.52 -9.84 -12.84
CA ASN A 98 26.98 -10.97 -13.67
C ASN A 98 26.57 -10.86 -15.16
N GLN A 99 26.03 -9.71 -15.57
CA GLN A 99 25.60 -9.44 -16.94
C GLN A 99 26.42 -8.33 -17.62
N GLU A 100 27.46 -7.80 -16.96
CA GLU A 100 28.52 -6.98 -17.56
C GLU A 100 29.75 -7.84 -17.89
#